data_AF-A0A7E4ZWE3-F1
#
_entry.id   AF-A0A7E4ZWE3-F1
#
_cell.length_a   1.000
_cell.length_b   1.000
_cell.length_c   1.000
_cell.angle_alpha   90.00
_cell.angle_beta   90.00
_cell.angle_gamma   90.00
#
_symmetry.space_group_name_H-M   'P 1'
#
loop_
_entity.id
_entity.type
_entity.pdbx_description
1 polymer ?
#
loop_
_entity_poly.entity_id
_entity_poly.type
_entity_poly.pdbx_seq_one_letter_code
_entity_poly.pdbx_strand_id
1 'polypeptide(L)'
;MSKTSKLSREEEILLQGFSSDVSKKSNLLFYTVSTIVALGPIYLYYGIHQQEPSDAWIVWIIAVIGASTLLGTAYRNTKQLLKDQIIVKRGDAIAREVTKQFADDKKISKIEKEQRILWRKSEVGDYEATTFSIFYNNIIFLATFLVLSFWILGAFHPSINCVFSLGSAGGLALLLSTSKQ
;
A
#
# COMPACT_ATOMS: atom_id res chain seq x y z
N MET A 1 -17.39 -29.67 -22.78
CA MET A 1 -16.01 -29.54 -23.29
C MET A 1 -15.84 -28.10 -23.79
N SER A 2 -15.41 -27.18 -22.93
CA SER A 2 -15.18 -25.77 -23.29
C SER A 2 -13.75 -25.60 -23.81
N LYS A 3 -13.59 -25.13 -25.04
CA LYS A 3 -12.29 -24.84 -25.66
C LYS A 3 -11.64 -23.69 -24.90
N THR A 4 -10.56 -23.97 -24.17
CA THR A 4 -9.58 -22.97 -23.73
C THR A 4 -8.93 -22.36 -24.97
N SER A 5 -9.51 -21.28 -25.51
CA SER A 5 -8.82 -20.42 -26.47
C SER A 5 -7.62 -19.82 -25.76
N LYS A 6 -6.40 -20.17 -26.20
CA LYS A 6 -5.18 -19.49 -25.77
C LYS A 6 -5.34 -18.00 -26.09
N LEU A 7 -5.46 -17.16 -25.06
CA LEU A 7 -5.44 -15.71 -25.22
C LEU A 7 -4.14 -15.30 -25.93
N SER A 8 -4.23 -14.32 -26.83
CA SER A 8 -3.04 -13.73 -27.44
C SER A 8 -2.14 -13.16 -26.35
N ARG A 9 -0.82 -13.21 -26.53
CA ARG A 9 0.14 -12.65 -25.57
C ARG A 9 -0.16 -11.18 -25.23
N GLU A 10 -0.72 -10.44 -26.17
CA GLU A 10 -1.16 -9.06 -25.98
C GLU A 10 -2.40 -8.95 -25.08
N GLU A 11 -3.35 -9.87 -25.22
CA GLU A 11 -4.55 -9.94 -24.37
C GLU A 11 -4.19 -10.40 -22.95
N GLU A 12 -3.22 -11.30 -22.79
CA GLU A 12 -2.67 -11.67 -21.48
C GLU A 12 -1.94 -10.50 -20.82
N ILE A 13 -1.15 -9.71 -21.57
CA ILE A 13 -0.48 -8.52 -21.05
C ILE A 13 -1.50 -7.44 -20.66
N LEU A 14 -2.55 -7.25 -21.45
CA LEU A 14 -3.65 -6.36 -21.12
C LEU A 14 -4.39 -6.85 -19.87
N LEU A 15 -4.79 -8.12 -19.82
CA LEU A 15 -5.43 -8.73 -18.65
C LEU A 15 -4.53 -8.69 -17.42
N GLN A 16 -3.21 -8.79 -17.57
CA GLN A 16 -2.26 -8.66 -16.47
C GLN A 16 -2.19 -7.22 -15.96
N GLY A 17 -2.28 -6.23 -16.84
CA GLY A 17 -2.43 -4.81 -16.48
C GLY A 17 -3.79 -4.49 -15.83
N PHE A 18 -4.83 -5.24 -16.17
CA PHE A 18 -6.19 -5.11 -15.62
C PHE A 18 -6.47 -6.01 -14.43
N SER A 19 -5.63 -7.01 -14.15
CA SER A 19 -5.82 -7.89 -13.01
C SER A 19 -5.71 -7.07 -11.72
N SER A 20 -6.68 -7.24 -10.83
CA SER A 20 -6.76 -6.57 -9.52
C SER A 20 -5.63 -6.98 -8.57
N ASP A 21 -4.73 -7.86 -9.02
CA ASP A 21 -3.61 -8.31 -8.21
C ASP A 21 -2.50 -7.27 -8.22
N VAL A 22 -2.05 -6.91 -7.03
CA VAL A 22 -0.94 -5.97 -6.88
C VAL A 22 0.28 -6.56 -7.56
N SER A 23 0.85 -5.80 -8.50
CA SER A 23 2.11 -6.16 -9.14
C SER A 23 3.12 -6.63 -8.10
N LYS A 24 3.83 -7.74 -8.38
CA LYS A 24 4.86 -8.32 -7.47
C LYS A 24 5.87 -7.26 -7.01
N LYS A 25 6.17 -6.27 -7.88
CA LYS A 25 7.01 -5.11 -7.56
C LYS A 25 6.37 -4.21 -6.49
N SER A 26 5.09 -3.88 -6.64
CA SER A 26 4.34 -3.08 -5.66
C SER A 26 4.19 -3.81 -4.33
N ASN A 27 3.95 -5.12 -4.35
CA ASN A 27 3.85 -5.91 -3.13
C ASN A 27 5.19 -5.98 -2.39
N LEU A 28 6.29 -6.19 -3.11
CA LEU A 28 7.64 -6.12 -2.52
C LEU A 28 7.91 -4.73 -1.93
N LEU A 29 7.59 -3.65 -2.66
CA LEU A 29 7.73 -2.29 -2.15
C LEU A 29 6.94 -2.08 -0.85
N PHE A 30 5.73 -2.62 -0.77
CA PHE A 30 4.90 -2.52 0.43
C PHE A 30 5.52 -3.19 1.64
N TYR A 31 5.97 -4.44 1.53
CA TYR A 31 6.60 -5.15 2.66
C TYR A 31 7.96 -4.55 3.06
N THR A 32 8.71 -4.02 2.10
CA THR A 32 9.97 -3.34 2.40
C THR A 32 9.73 -2.04 3.17
N VAL A 33 8.80 -1.21 2.69
CA VAL A 33 8.47 0.05 3.36
C VAL A 33 7.82 -0.19 4.73
N SER A 34 6.91 -1.16 4.86
CA SER A 34 6.28 -1.47 6.15
C SER A 34 7.30 -1.92 7.19
N THR A 35 8.32 -2.68 6.78
CA THR A 35 9.39 -3.12 7.67
C THR A 35 10.23 -1.94 8.17
N ILE A 36 10.61 -1.02 7.27
CA ILE A 36 11.36 0.19 7.65
C ILE A 36 10.55 1.05 8.63
N VAL A 37 9.26 1.24 8.35
CA VAL A 37 8.37 2.02 9.22
C VAL A 37 8.16 1.33 10.57
N ALA A 38 8.04 0.01 10.62
CA ALA A 38 7.90 -0.75 11.86
C ALA A 38 9.16 -0.74 12.74
N LEU A 39 10.35 -0.53 12.15
CA LEU A 39 11.61 -0.38 12.90
C LEU A 39 11.72 0.98 13.61
N GLY A 40 11.09 2.04 13.09
CA GLY A 40 11.10 3.38 13.70
C GLY A 40 10.65 3.39 15.17
N PRO A 41 9.47 2.80 15.50
CA PRO A 41 9.02 2.55 16.86
C PRO A 41 10.04 1.87 17.78
N ILE A 42 10.79 0.88 17.29
CA ILE A 42 11.78 0.14 18.10
C ILE A 42 12.90 1.06 18.57
N TYR A 43 13.35 1.98 17.71
CA TYR A 43 14.34 2.98 18.08
C TYR A 43 13.86 3.85 19.25
N LEU A 44 12.56 4.20 19.30
CA LEU A 44 11.98 4.95 20.41
C LEU A 44 11.95 4.14 21.72
N TYR A 45 11.77 2.83 21.66
CA TYR A 45 11.84 1.97 22.85
C TYR A 45 13.26 1.87 23.42
N TYR A 46 14.25 1.76 22.54
CA TYR A 46 15.65 1.80 22.97
C TYR A 46 16.00 3.14 23.63
N GLY A 47 15.59 4.27 23.03
CA GLY A 47 15.94 5.60 23.55
C GLY A 47 15.15 6.03 24.80
N ILE A 48 13.83 5.82 24.83
CA ILE A 48 12.95 6.41 25.84
C ILE A 48 12.68 5.46 27.00
N HIS A 49 12.43 4.18 26.69
CA HIS A 49 12.16 3.17 27.72
C HIS A 49 13.44 2.55 28.29
N GLN A 50 14.62 2.99 27.81
CA GLN A 50 15.96 2.52 28.24
C GLN A 50 16.07 0.99 28.28
N GLN A 51 15.35 0.32 27.38
CA GLN A 51 15.28 -1.13 27.36
C GLN A 51 16.54 -1.69 26.70
N GLU A 52 17.27 -2.53 27.42
CA GLU A 52 18.50 -3.14 26.89
C GLU A 52 18.18 -4.10 25.72
N PRO A 53 18.88 -3.96 24.57
CA PRO A 53 18.66 -4.82 23.41
C PRO A 53 18.94 -6.30 23.67
N SER A 54 19.86 -6.63 24.59
CA SER A 54 20.22 -8.01 24.94
C SER A 54 19.05 -8.81 25.51
N ASP A 55 18.14 -8.14 26.20
CA ASP A 55 17.12 -8.80 27.01
C ASP A 55 15.82 -9.03 26.25
N ALA A 56 15.58 -8.26 25.17
CA ALA A 56 14.29 -8.25 24.49
C ALA A 56 14.33 -8.29 22.96
N TRP A 57 15.50 -8.56 22.36
CA TRP A 57 15.65 -8.63 20.90
C TRP A 57 14.67 -9.60 20.23
N ILE A 58 14.36 -10.75 20.87
CA ILE A 58 13.40 -11.74 20.33
C ILE A 58 12.01 -11.13 20.23
N VAL A 59 11.56 -10.46 21.29
CA VAL A 59 10.23 -9.85 21.38
C VAL A 59 10.10 -8.74 20.34
N TRP A 60 11.15 -7.93 20.18
CA TRP A 60 11.21 -6.85 19.20
C TRP A 60 11.13 -7.37 17.76
N ILE A 61 11.85 -8.45 17.43
CA ILE A 61 11.77 -9.07 16.11
C ILE A 61 10.36 -9.58 15.82
N ILE A 62 9.75 -10.28 16.78
CA ILE A 62 8.38 -10.80 16.62
C ILE A 62 7.40 -9.65 16.42
N ALA A 63 7.52 -8.57 17.21
CA ALA A 63 6.67 -7.40 17.09
C ALA A 63 6.82 -6.71 15.72
N VAL A 64 8.04 -6.56 15.21
CA VAL A 64 8.31 -5.96 13.89
C VAL A 64 7.75 -6.80 12.76
N ILE A 65 7.95 -8.12 12.81
CA ILE A 65 7.40 -9.03 11.80
C ILE A 65 5.87 -8.96 11.81
N GLY A 66 5.25 -9.02 12.99
CA GLY A 66 3.81 -8.89 13.16
C GLY A 66 3.29 -7.56 12.60
N ALA A 67 3.87 -6.44 13.03
CA ALA A 67 3.47 -5.11 12.56
C ALA A 67 3.71 -4.91 11.06
N SER A 68 4.84 -5.38 10.52
CA SER A 68 5.16 -5.27 9.10
C SER A 68 4.18 -6.06 8.24
N THR A 69 3.76 -7.26 8.68
CA THR A 69 2.78 -8.05 7.93
C THR A 69 1.39 -7.42 7.94
N LEU A 70 0.94 -6.91 9.09
CA LEU A 70 -0.33 -6.18 9.20
C LEU A 70 -0.32 -4.88 8.38
N LEU A 71 0.76 -4.12 8.43
CA LEU A 71 0.87 -2.86 7.71
C LEU A 71 1.04 -3.06 6.21
N GLY A 72 1.82 -4.06 5.79
CA GLY A 72 1.96 -4.44 4.38
C GLY A 72 0.65 -4.91 3.75
N THR A 73 -0.17 -5.65 4.49
CA THR A 73 -1.53 -6.03 4.05
C THR A 73 -2.47 -4.81 4.01
N ALA A 74 -2.35 -3.88 4.97
CA ALA A 74 -3.11 -2.63 4.97
C ALA A 74 -2.81 -1.76 3.73
N TYR A 75 -1.54 -1.65 3.33
CA TYR A 75 -1.17 -0.94 2.11
C TYR A 75 -1.81 -1.55 0.86
N ARG A 76 -1.81 -2.89 0.76
CA ARG A 76 -2.43 -3.61 -0.36
C ARG A 76 -3.92 -3.31 -0.47
N ASN A 77 -4.65 -3.40 0.64
CA ASN A 77 -6.09 -3.16 0.66
C ASN A 77 -6.42 -1.71 0.28
N THR A 78 -5.69 -0.76 0.86
CA THR A 78 -5.90 0.67 0.62
C THR A 78 -5.57 1.05 -0.83
N LYS A 79 -4.51 0.45 -1.41
CA LYS A 79 -4.18 0.65 -2.83
C LYS A 79 -5.31 0.19 -3.74
N GLN A 80 -5.90 -0.98 -3.48
CA GLN A 80 -7.00 -1.49 -4.32
C GLN A 80 -8.20 -0.54 -4.28
N LEU A 81 -8.57 -0.06 -3.09
CA LEU A 81 -9.66 0.92 -2.95
C LEU A 81 -9.35 2.26 -3.65
N LEU A 82 -8.13 2.79 -3.46
CA LEU A 82 -7.72 4.07 -4.04
C LEU A 82 -7.58 4.01 -5.56
N LYS A 83 -7.10 2.90 -6.13
CA LYS A 83 -6.91 2.76 -7.58
C LYS A 83 -8.24 2.99 -8.31
N ASP A 84 -9.31 2.36 -7.86
CA ASP A 84 -10.64 2.50 -8.48
C ASP A 84 -11.16 3.94 -8.36
N GLN A 85 -11.00 4.57 -7.18
CA GLN A 85 -11.42 5.95 -6.97
C GLN A 85 -10.61 6.96 -7.82
N ILE A 86 -9.30 6.76 -7.95
CA ILE A 86 -8.41 7.63 -8.73
C ILE A 86 -8.71 7.49 -10.22
N ILE A 87 -8.93 6.28 -10.72
CA ILE A 87 -9.30 6.05 -12.13
C ILE A 87 -10.61 6.77 -12.47
N VAL A 88 -11.61 6.72 -11.57
CA VAL A 88 -12.89 7.43 -11.78
C VAL A 88 -12.70 8.95 -11.74
N LYS A 89 -11.97 9.48 -10.75
CA LYS A 89 -11.83 10.95 -10.56
C LYS A 89 -10.86 11.62 -11.54
N ARG A 90 -9.75 10.97 -11.89
CA ARG A 90 -8.73 11.51 -12.81
C ARG A 90 -8.88 11.00 -14.25
N GLY A 91 -9.73 10.02 -14.48
CA GLY A 91 -9.94 9.43 -15.80
C GLY A 91 -10.32 10.47 -16.86
N ASP A 92 -11.20 11.41 -16.55
CA ASP A 92 -11.66 12.38 -17.55
C ASP A 92 -10.58 13.41 -17.92
N ALA A 93 -9.79 13.84 -16.93
CA ALA A 93 -8.65 14.74 -17.16
C ALA A 93 -7.57 14.06 -18.01
N ILE A 94 -7.20 12.81 -17.67
CA ILE A 94 -6.18 12.04 -18.41
C ILE A 94 -6.67 11.75 -19.84
N ALA A 95 -7.95 11.44 -20.03
CA ALA A 95 -8.51 11.23 -21.36
C ALA A 95 -8.42 12.49 -22.23
N ARG A 96 -8.68 13.68 -21.65
CA ARG A 96 -8.53 14.96 -22.36
C ARG A 96 -7.08 15.26 -22.71
N GLU A 97 -6.15 15.00 -21.79
CA GLU A 97 -4.72 15.23 -22.00
C GLU A 97 -4.13 14.35 -23.11
N VAL A 98 -4.39 13.04 -23.04
CA VAL A 98 -3.96 12.10 -24.09
C VAL A 98 -4.64 12.42 -25.42
N THR A 99 -5.92 12.84 -25.39
CA THR A 99 -6.63 13.24 -26.62
C THR A 99 -5.99 14.46 -27.29
N LYS A 100 -5.49 15.42 -26.50
CA LYS A 100 -4.79 16.61 -26.95
C LYS A 100 -3.38 16.31 -27.46
N GLN A 101 -2.63 15.41 -26.81
CA GLN A 101 -1.30 14.99 -27.27
C GLN A 101 -1.35 14.31 -28.65
N PHE A 102 -2.42 13.56 -28.93
CA PHE A 102 -2.63 12.88 -30.21
C PHE A 102 -3.70 13.57 -31.06
N ALA A 103 -3.81 14.89 -30.99
CA ALA A 103 -4.74 15.67 -31.81
C ALA A 103 -4.19 15.93 -33.23
N ASP A 104 -2.87 16.11 -33.36
CA ASP A 104 -2.22 16.41 -34.65
C ASP A 104 -1.78 15.17 -35.43
N ASP A 105 -1.74 14.00 -34.79
CA ASP A 105 -1.37 12.73 -35.43
C ASP A 105 -2.56 12.09 -36.17
N LYS A 106 -2.74 12.47 -37.43
CA LYS A 106 -3.74 11.87 -38.35
C LYS A 106 -3.57 10.37 -38.61
N LYS A 107 -2.44 9.76 -38.21
CA LYS A 107 -2.12 8.35 -38.44
C LYS A 107 -2.62 7.39 -37.36
N ILE A 108 -3.09 7.90 -36.22
CA ILE A 108 -3.50 7.05 -35.09
C ILE A 108 -4.97 6.65 -35.24
N SER A 109 -5.21 5.33 -35.24
CA SER A 109 -6.56 4.76 -35.23
C SER A 109 -7.29 5.11 -33.93
N LYS A 110 -8.62 5.32 -33.99
CA LYS A 110 -9.44 5.59 -32.81
C LYS A 110 -9.27 4.53 -31.72
N ILE A 111 -9.11 3.27 -32.11
CA ILE A 111 -8.92 2.13 -31.20
C ILE A 111 -7.56 2.23 -30.48
N GLU A 112 -6.50 2.56 -31.20
CA GLU A 112 -5.16 2.71 -30.60
C GLU A 112 -5.12 3.89 -29.61
N LYS A 113 -5.83 4.98 -29.94
CA LYS A 113 -5.95 6.14 -29.05
C LYS A 113 -6.68 5.79 -27.75
N GLU A 114 -7.77 5.04 -27.82
CA GLU A 114 -8.50 4.56 -26.64
C GLU A 114 -7.65 3.60 -25.79
N GLN A 115 -6.89 2.69 -26.42
CA GLN A 115 -5.96 1.80 -25.70
C GLN A 115 -4.88 2.58 -24.95
N ARG A 116 -4.28 3.62 -25.56
CA ARG A 116 -3.28 4.46 -24.87
C ARG A 116 -3.89 5.24 -23.72
N ILE A 117 -5.11 5.75 -23.87
CA ILE A 117 -5.84 6.41 -22.78
C ILE A 117 -6.03 5.44 -21.61
N LEU A 118 -6.50 4.22 -21.89
CA LEU A 118 -6.72 3.19 -20.87
C LEU A 118 -5.41 2.81 -20.15
N TRP A 119 -4.33 2.60 -20.89
CA TRP A 119 -3.02 2.29 -20.32
C TRP A 119 -2.51 3.41 -19.41
N ARG A 120 -2.60 4.66 -19.88
CA ARG A 120 -2.15 5.82 -19.11
C ARG A 120 -2.97 6.03 -17.84
N LYS A 121 -4.30 5.81 -17.91
CA LYS A 121 -5.18 5.85 -16.73
C LYS A 121 -4.78 4.79 -15.69
N SER A 122 -4.52 3.55 -16.13
CA SER A 122 -4.12 2.49 -15.21
C SER A 122 -2.75 2.77 -14.58
N GLU A 123 -1.78 3.23 -15.37
CA GLU A 123 -0.43 3.54 -14.87
C GLU A 123 -0.43 4.66 -13.83
N VAL A 124 -1.11 5.77 -14.12
CA VAL A 124 -1.23 6.90 -13.18
C VAL A 124 -2.00 6.48 -11.93
N GLY A 125 -3.09 5.74 -12.11
CA GLY A 125 -3.86 5.18 -11.00
C GLY A 125 -3.02 4.28 -10.10
N ASP A 126 -2.20 3.40 -10.68
CA ASP A 126 -1.32 2.51 -9.91
C ASP A 126 -0.23 3.28 -9.15
N TYR A 127 0.38 4.29 -9.76
CA TYR A 127 1.43 5.08 -9.12
C TYR A 127 0.89 5.94 -7.97
N GLU A 128 -0.18 6.70 -8.21
CA GLU A 128 -0.80 7.55 -7.21
C GLU A 128 -1.38 6.70 -6.07
N ALA A 129 -2.11 5.62 -6.38
CA ALA A 129 -2.68 4.75 -5.35
C ALA A 129 -1.61 4.11 -4.46
N THR A 130 -0.46 3.69 -5.04
CA THR A 130 0.66 3.13 -4.27
C THR A 130 1.26 4.16 -3.31
N THR A 131 1.43 5.40 -3.77
CA THR A 131 2.01 6.47 -2.96
C THR A 131 1.07 6.88 -1.82
N PHE A 132 -0.21 7.10 -2.15
CA PHE A 132 -1.24 7.43 -1.16
C PHE A 132 -1.47 6.32 -0.14
N SER A 133 -1.48 5.05 -0.58
CA SER A 133 -1.67 3.91 0.33
C SER A 133 -0.57 3.84 1.37
N ILE A 134 0.68 4.07 0.98
CA ILE A 134 1.83 4.09 1.89
C ILE A 134 1.69 5.25 2.88
N PHE A 135 1.46 6.47 2.37
CA PHE A 135 1.41 7.67 3.20
C PHE A 135 0.27 7.63 4.24
N TYR A 136 -0.95 7.32 3.82
CA TYR A 136 -2.13 7.34 4.69
C TYR A 136 -2.04 6.30 5.81
N ASN A 137 -1.67 5.06 5.48
CA ASN A 137 -1.51 4.00 6.47
C ASN A 137 -0.33 4.27 7.42
N ASN A 138 0.75 4.89 6.95
CA ASN A 138 1.86 5.29 7.82
C ASN A 138 1.46 6.31 8.87
N ILE A 139 0.67 7.32 8.48
CA ILE A 139 0.17 8.32 9.43
C ILE A 139 -0.69 7.65 10.50
N ILE A 140 -1.64 6.81 10.10
CA ILE A 140 -2.52 6.10 11.03
C ILE A 140 -1.70 5.22 11.97
N PHE A 141 -0.77 4.44 11.41
CA PHE A 141 0.08 3.55 12.18
C PHE A 141 0.92 4.31 13.21
N LEU A 142 1.66 5.33 12.79
CA LEU A 142 2.54 6.10 13.67
C LEU A 142 1.76 6.91 14.71
N ALA A 143 0.67 7.57 14.32
CA ALA A 143 -0.16 8.33 15.25
C ALA A 143 -0.77 7.42 16.32
N THR A 144 -1.34 6.29 15.90
CA THR A 144 -1.93 5.30 16.82
C THR A 144 -0.86 4.69 17.72
N PHE A 145 0.30 4.33 17.17
CA PHE A 145 1.43 3.82 17.91
C PHE A 145 1.87 4.79 19.01
N LEU A 146 2.05 6.07 18.69
CA LEU A 146 2.45 7.09 19.66
C LEU A 146 1.40 7.22 20.77
N VAL A 147 0.11 7.29 20.40
CA VAL A 147 -0.99 7.39 21.38
C VAL A 147 -0.99 6.19 22.34
N LEU A 148 -0.91 4.98 21.78
CA LEU A 148 -0.88 3.75 22.57
C LEU A 148 0.35 3.67 23.45
N SER A 149 1.54 3.89 22.89
CA SER A 149 2.81 3.65 23.56
C SER A 149 3.08 4.61 24.72
N PHE A 150 2.70 5.89 24.58
CA PHE A 150 3.03 6.92 25.56
C PHE A 150 1.91 7.19 26.57
N TRP A 151 0.65 7.16 26.14
CA TRP A 151 -0.46 7.58 27.00
C TRP A 151 -1.29 6.41 27.55
N ILE A 152 -1.48 5.34 26.77
CA ILE A 152 -2.35 4.23 27.19
C ILE A 152 -1.54 3.13 27.88
N LEU A 153 -0.43 2.73 27.27
CA LEU A 153 0.39 1.59 27.69
C LEU A 153 1.69 2.02 28.38
N GLY A 154 1.92 3.32 28.58
CA GLY A 154 3.15 3.86 29.16
C GLY A 154 3.47 3.39 30.59
N ALA A 155 2.47 2.91 31.34
CA ALA A 155 2.64 2.37 32.69
C ALA A 155 3.00 0.86 32.70
N PHE A 156 2.93 0.17 31.56
CA PHE A 156 3.22 -1.26 31.47
C PHE A 156 4.71 -1.52 31.26
N HIS A 157 5.12 -2.77 31.52
CA HIS A 157 6.47 -3.22 31.22
C HIS A 157 6.83 -2.94 29.74
N PRO A 158 8.03 -2.41 29.43
CA PRO A 158 8.42 -1.99 28.07
C PRO A 158 8.20 -3.06 26.98
N SER A 159 8.50 -4.34 27.27
CA SER A 159 8.27 -5.43 26.32
C SER A 159 6.78 -5.64 25.99
N ILE A 160 5.89 -5.51 26.98
CA ILE A 160 4.44 -5.66 26.80
C ILE A 160 3.93 -4.45 26.03
N ASN A 161 4.34 -3.24 26.44
CA ASN A 161 3.99 -2.01 25.75
C ASN A 161 4.38 -2.07 24.25
N CYS A 162 5.60 -2.51 23.94
CA CYS A 162 6.09 -2.63 22.57
C CYS A 162 5.21 -3.53 21.71
N VAL A 163 4.96 -4.77 22.14
CA VAL A 163 4.16 -5.75 21.37
C VAL A 163 2.73 -5.25 21.16
N PHE A 164 2.08 -4.77 22.21
CA PHE A 164 0.70 -4.32 22.13
C PHE A 164 0.57 -3.02 21.31
N SER A 165 1.47 -2.05 21.50
CA SER A 165 1.44 -0.80 20.73
C SER A 165 1.66 -1.03 19.24
N LEU A 166 2.69 -1.81 18.86
CA LEU A 166 2.96 -2.15 17.46
C LEU A 166 1.84 -3.02 16.85
N GLY A 167 1.38 -4.02 17.58
CA GLY A 167 0.34 -4.95 17.14
C GLY A 167 -1.01 -4.25 16.97
N SER A 168 -1.45 -3.47 17.96
CA SER A 168 -2.72 -2.75 17.91
C SER A 168 -2.69 -1.60 16.89
N ALA A 169 -1.58 -0.89 16.73
CA ALA A 169 -1.44 0.12 15.67
C ALA A 169 -1.51 -0.50 14.26
N GLY A 170 -0.82 -1.63 14.05
CA GLY A 170 -0.90 -2.39 12.79
C GLY A 170 -2.29 -2.96 12.54
N GLY A 171 -2.94 -3.48 13.58
CA GLY A 171 -4.31 -4.00 13.51
C GLY A 171 -5.34 -2.93 13.19
N LEU A 172 -5.22 -1.74 13.80
CA LEU A 172 -6.07 -0.59 13.49
C LEU A 172 -5.88 -0.10 12.05
N ALA A 173 -4.63 0.01 11.59
CA ALA A 173 -4.34 0.36 10.20
C ALA A 173 -4.98 -0.65 9.22
N LEU A 174 -4.89 -1.95 9.53
CA LEU A 174 -5.53 -3.00 8.74
C LEU A 174 -7.06 -2.91 8.74
N LEU A 175 -7.67 -2.70 9.91
CA LEU A 175 -9.13 -2.53 10.02
C LEU A 175 -9.61 -1.32 9.21
N LEU A 176 -8.92 -0.19 9.31
CA LEU A 176 -9.29 1.00 8.54
C LEU A 176 -9.04 0.82 7.04
N SER A 177 -8.02 0.03 6.65
CA SER A 177 -7.77 -0.29 5.23
C SER A 177 -8.86 -1.14 4.56
N THR A 178 -9.66 -1.85 5.36
CA THR A 178 -10.78 -2.69 4.86
C THR A 178 -12.12 -1.98 4.92
N SER A 179 -12.21 -0.86 5.65
CA SER A 179 -13.40 -0.03 5.63
C SER A 179 -13.59 0.58 4.23
N LYS A 180 -14.71 0.26 3.59
CA LYS A 180 -15.15 0.97 2.38
C LYS A 180 -15.51 2.40 2.83
N GLN A 181 -14.71 3.38 2.41
CA GLN A 181 -15.11 4.78 2.46
C GLN A 181 -16.17 5.07 1.40
#